data_AF-A0A8X7BS01-F1
#
_entry.id   AF-A0A8X7BS01-F1
#
_cell.length_a   1.000
_cell.length_b   1.000
_cell.length_c   1.000
_cell.angle_alpha   90.00
_cell.angle_beta   90.00
_cell.angle_gamma   90.00
#
_symmetry.space_group_name_H-M   'P 1'
#
loop_
_entity.id
_entity.type
_entity.pdbx_description
1 polymer ?
#
loop_
_entity_poly.entity_id
_entity_poly.type
_entity_poly.pdbx_seq_one_letter_code
_entity_poly.pdbx_strand_id
1 'polypeptide(L)'
;MQLGEDELKALLSATNQTLQLKQLRMPESITEIYCDISTGTVLPYVPHALRHNVFLAVHNLSHPGIRVTIKLIFKRFVWTSINKDIRS
;
A
#
# COMPACT_ATOMS: atom_id res chain seq x y z
N MET A 1 7.40 -9.39 -15.43
CA MET A 1 6.97 -8.15 -14.74
C MET A 1 7.36 -8.29 -13.27
N GLN A 2 8.57 -7.89 -12.88
CA GLN A 2 9.15 -8.09 -11.53
C GLN A 2 9.14 -6.81 -10.66
N LEU A 3 8.67 -5.68 -11.23
CA LEU A 3 8.85 -4.33 -10.69
C LEU A 3 8.34 -4.15 -9.25
N GLY A 4 7.26 -4.85 -8.86
CA GLY A 4 6.69 -4.71 -7.52
C GLY A 4 7.51 -5.38 -6.41
N GLU A 5 8.20 -6.47 -6.70
CA GLU A 5 9.07 -7.13 -5.73
C GLU A 5 10.43 -6.44 -5.63
N ASP A 6 10.95 -5.95 -6.76
CA ASP A 6 12.23 -5.26 -6.80
C ASP A 6 12.17 -3.92 -6.04
N GLU A 7 11.05 -3.19 -6.17
CA GLU A 7 10.77 -1.99 -5.39
C GLU A 7 10.68 -2.29 -3.89
N LEU A 8 9.96 -3.36 -3.51
CA LEU A 8 9.87 -3.76 -2.11
C LEU A 8 11.24 -4.13 -1.55
N LYS A 9 12.07 -4.88 -2.28
CA LYS A 9 13.44 -5.22 -1.85
C LYS A 9 14.30 -3.97 -1.67
N ALA A 10 14.20 -3.00 -2.58
CA ALA A 10 14.89 -1.71 -2.45
C ALA A 10 14.42 -0.93 -1.20
N LEU A 11 13.12 -0.98 -0.90
CA LEU A 11 12.52 -0.44 0.32
C LEU A 11 12.80 -1.27 1.57
N LEU A 12 13.44 -2.44 1.49
CA LEU A 12 13.88 -3.16 2.70
C LEU A 12 15.36 -2.93 2.97
N SER A 13 16.14 -2.59 1.94
CA SER A 13 17.58 -2.38 2.03
C SER A 13 18.02 -0.93 2.27
N ALA A 14 17.17 0.07 1.99
CA ALA A 14 17.56 1.46 2.17
C ALA A 14 17.58 1.87 3.66
N THR A 15 18.59 2.66 4.06
CA THR A 15 18.88 3.02 5.45
C THR A 15 18.22 4.30 5.95
N ASN A 16 17.79 5.19 5.05
CA ASN A 16 17.09 6.44 5.37
C ASN A 16 15.69 6.44 4.76
N GLN A 17 14.77 5.68 5.35
CA GLN A 17 13.42 5.55 4.81
C GLN A 17 12.39 6.32 5.62
N THR A 18 11.45 6.94 4.90
CA THR A 18 10.24 7.51 5.47
C THR A 18 9.22 6.45 5.87
N LEU A 19 9.31 5.26 5.27
CA LEU A 19 8.48 4.10 5.60
C LEU A 19 9.25 3.14 6.51
N GLN A 20 8.56 2.62 7.52
CA GLN A 20 9.08 1.55 8.38
C GLN A 20 8.29 0.29 8.09
N LEU A 21 8.73 -0.47 7.08
CA LEU A 21 8.05 -1.69 6.66
C LEU A 21 8.41 -2.87 7.57
N LYS A 22 7.39 -3.50 8.16
CA LYS A 22 7.52 -4.73 8.94
C LYS A 22 6.60 -5.80 8.38
N GLN A 23 7.12 -7.02 8.35
CA GLN A 23 6.35 -8.20 7.98
C GLN A 23 5.44 -8.60 9.15
N LEU A 24 4.14 -8.64 8.89
CA LEU A 24 3.11 -9.01 9.85
C LEU A 24 2.35 -10.23 9.35
N ARG A 25 2.13 -11.19 10.25
CA ARG A 25 1.32 -12.37 9.98
C ARG A 25 -0.14 -12.06 10.24
N MET A 26 -1.00 -12.42 9.30
CA MET A 26 -2.44 -12.31 9.48
C MET A 26 -2.92 -13.39 10.47
N PRO A 27 -3.80 -13.07 11.45
CA PRO A 27 -4.20 -14.02 12.49
C PRO A 27 -4.77 -15.34 11.96
N GLU A 28 -5.46 -15.30 10.82
CA GLU A 28 -6.13 -16.45 10.21
C GLU A 28 -5.46 -16.94 8.92
N SER A 29 -4.25 -16.47 8.61
CA SER A 29 -3.53 -16.88 7.40
C SER A 29 -2.06 -17.19 7.67
N ILE A 30 -1.49 -18.05 6.83
CA ILE A 30 -0.05 -18.30 6.76
C ILE A 30 0.64 -17.19 5.94
N THR A 31 -0.14 -16.38 5.22
CA THR A 31 0.36 -15.24 4.45
C THR A 31 0.83 -14.14 5.39
N GLU A 32 2.04 -13.68 5.11
CA GLU A 32 2.61 -12.50 5.73
C GLU A 32 2.53 -11.33 4.76
N ILE A 33 2.22 -10.15 5.28
CA ILE A 33 2.14 -8.91 4.53
C ILE A 33 3.10 -7.89 5.11
N TYR A 34 3.64 -7.02 4.26
CA TYR A 34 4.41 -5.89 4.71
C TYR A 34 3.48 -4.75 5.09
N CYS A 35 3.70 -4.14 6.25
CA CYS A 35 2.96 -2.98 6.73
C CYS A 35 3.91 -1.87 7.16
N ASP A 36 3.56 -0.63 6.84
CA ASP A 36 4.18 0.54 7.47
C ASP A 36 3.64 0.70 8.89
N ILE A 37 4.56 0.92 9.83
CA ILE A 37 4.26 1.17 11.25
C ILE A 37 4.79 2.54 11.72
N SER A 38 5.32 3.35 10.81
CA SER A 38 6.01 4.61 11.15
C SER A 38 5.09 5.66 11.80
N THR A 39 3.80 5.64 11.48
CA THR A 39 2.82 6.66 11.91
C THR A 39 1.98 6.25 13.12
N GLY A 40 2.29 5.11 13.76
CA GLY A 40 1.50 4.53 14.85
C GLY A 40 0.20 3.84 14.38
N THR A 41 -0.17 3.96 13.11
CA THR A 41 -1.20 3.14 12.45
C THR A 41 -0.54 2.11 11.57
N VAL A 42 -0.98 0.85 11.66
CA VAL A 42 -0.50 -0.23 10.80
C VAL A 42 -1.17 -0.09 9.42
N LEU A 43 -0.39 0.20 8.39
CA LEU A 43 -0.88 0.38 7.02
C LEU A 43 -0.26 -0.67 6.08
N PRO A 44 -1.05 -1.58 5.49
CA PRO A 44 -0.56 -2.53 4.50
C PRO A 44 0.12 -1.84 3.31
N TYR A 45 1.33 -2.30 2.98
CA TYR A 45 2.06 -1.91 1.79
C TYR A 45 1.47 -2.60 0.56
N VAL A 46 1.26 -1.84 -0.51
CA VAL A 46 0.70 -2.35 -1.78
C VAL A 46 1.78 -2.38 -2.88
N PRO A 47 2.24 -3.57 -3.30
CA PRO A 47 3.15 -3.72 -4.43
C PRO A 47 2.57 -3.13 -5.71
N HIS A 48 3.44 -2.63 -6.59
CA HIS A 48 3.05 -1.97 -7.84
C HIS A 48 1.97 -2.72 -8.64
N ALA A 49 2.12 -4.03 -8.81
CA ALA A 49 1.20 -4.88 -9.56
C ALA A 49 -0.24 -4.92 -9.00
N LEU A 50 -0.43 -4.61 -7.71
CA LEU A 50 -1.73 -4.67 -7.03
C LEU A 50 -2.40 -3.30 -6.89
N ARG A 51 -1.68 -2.19 -7.11
CA ARG A 51 -2.18 -0.83 -6.88
C ARG A 51 -3.45 -0.51 -7.67
N HIS A 52 -3.48 -0.90 -8.95
CA HIS A 52 -4.66 -0.70 -9.80
C HIS A 52 -5.87 -1.48 -9.30
N ASN A 53 -5.68 -2.75 -8.90
CA ASN A 53 -6.75 -3.59 -8.36
C ASN A 53 -7.29 -3.04 -7.04
N VAL A 54 -6.41 -2.56 -6.16
CA VAL A 54 -6.80 -1.89 -4.91
C VAL A 54 -7.60 -0.62 -5.21
N PHE A 55 -7.15 0.21 -6.15
CA PHE A 55 -7.88 1.40 -6.55
C PHE A 55 -9.30 1.08 -7.05
N LEU A 56 -9.42 0.14 -8.00
CA LEU A 56 -10.72 -0.28 -8.54
C LEU A 56 -11.65 -0.84 -7.45
N ALA A 57 -11.11 -1.69 -6.57
CA ALA A 57 -11.88 -2.27 -5.47
C ALA A 57 -12.43 -1.17 -4.54
N VAL A 58 -11.60 -0.22 -4.13
CA VAL A 58 -12.05 0.88 -3.26
C VAL A 58 -12.99 1.83 -4.00
N HIS A 59 -12.75 2.09 -5.29
CA HIS A 59 -13.61 2.94 -6.11
C HIS A 59 -15.03 2.36 -6.20
N ASN A 60 -15.16 1.08 -6.53
CA ASN A 60 -16.45 0.40 -6.63
C ASN A 60 -17.19 0.38 -5.29
N LEU A 61 -16.48 0.27 -4.17
CA LEU A 61 -17.06 0.34 -2.82
C LEU A 61 -17.49 1.74 -2.41
N SER A 62 -16.90 2.79 -2.99
CA SER A 62 -17.13 4.17 -2.58
C SER A 62 -18.32 4.83 -3.28
N HIS A 63 -18.98 4.14 -4.23
CA HIS A 63 -19.82 4.75 -5.27
C HIS A 63 -18.96 5.74 -6.13
N PRO A 64 -19.39 6.28 -7.29
CA PRO A 64 -18.60 7.20 -8.16
C PRO A 64 -17.91 8.45 -7.54
N GLY A 65 -17.82 8.59 -6.22
CA GLY A 65 -17.10 9.66 -5.54
C GLY A 65 -15.58 9.44 -5.44
N ILE A 66 -14.82 9.95 -6.41
CA ILE A 66 -13.35 9.89 -6.43
C ILE A 66 -12.70 10.46 -5.15
N ARG A 67 -13.27 11.51 -4.56
CA ARG A 67 -12.76 12.11 -3.31
C ARG A 67 -12.83 11.14 -2.13
N VAL A 68 -13.88 10.32 -2.08
CA VAL A 68 -14.07 9.30 -1.04
C VAL A 68 -13.08 8.16 -1.25
N THR A 69 -12.91 7.71 -2.50
CA THR A 69 -11.91 6.72 -2.90
C THR A 69 -10.50 7.12 -2.46
N ILE A 70 -10.08 8.34 -2.81
CA ILE A 70 -8.76 8.89 -2.45
C ILE A 70 -8.58 8.85 -0.92
N LYS A 71 -9.55 9.38 -0.17
CA LYS A 71 -9.48 9.44 1.29
C LYS A 71 -9.39 8.05 1.93
N LEU A 72 -10.14 7.07 1.41
CA LEU A 72 -10.10 5.70 1.92
C LEU A 72 -8.77 5.02 1.63
N ILE A 73 -8.20 5.24 0.44
CA ILE A 73 -6.91 4.67 0.08
C ILE A 73 -5.82 5.21 1.01
N PHE A 74 -5.71 6.53 1.19
CA PHE A 74 -4.72 7.14 2.09
C PHE A 74 -4.86 6.71 3.55
N LYS A 75 -6.09 6.38 3.98
CA LYS A 75 -6.36 5.94 5.35
C LYS A 75 -6.01 4.47 5.58
N ARG A 76 -5.96 3.63 4.53
CA ARG A 76 -5.92 2.17 4.65
C ARG A 76 -4.72 1.51 4.02
N PHE A 77 -3.99 2.20 3.15
CA PHE A 77 -2.90 1.61 2.38
C PHE A 77 -1.73 2.58 2.27
N VAL A 78 -0.56 2.01 2.02
CA VAL A 78 0.66 2.77 1.76
C VAL A 78 1.41 2.19 0.56
N TRP A 79 1.98 3.06 -0.25
CA TRP A 79 3.00 2.69 -1.23
C TRP A 79 3.76 3.93 -1.69
N THR A 80 4.92 3.71 -2.28
CA THR A 80 5.77 4.74 -2.90
C THR A 80 5.05 5.44 -4.06
N SER A 81 5.04 6.77 -4.04
CA SER A 81 4.37 7.59 -5.06
C SER A 81 2.84 7.47 -5.12
N ILE A 82 2.19 7.07 -4.01
CA ILE A 82 0.72 6.98 -3.88
C ILE A 82 -0.05 8.21 -4.36
N ASN A 83 0.48 9.42 -4.14
CA ASN A 83 -0.14 10.65 -4.63
C ASN A 83 -0.17 10.74 -6.16
N LYS A 84 0.85 10.22 -6.83
CA LYS A 84 0.95 10.21 -8.29
C LYS A 84 0.00 9.17 -8.88
N ASP A 85 0.00 7.96 -8.32
CA ASP A 85 -0.74 6.82 -8.85
C ASP A 85 -2.27 6.98 -8.73
N ILE A 86 -2.76 7.72 -7.73
CA ILE A 86 -4.20 7.89 -7.51
C ILE A 86 -4.77 9.10 -8.28
N ARG A 87 -3.92 10.07 -8.63
CA ARG A 87 -4.34 11.31 -9.32
C ARG A 87 -4.19 11.25 -10.84
N SER A 88 -3.51 10.23 -11.35
CA SER A 88 -3.30 9.99 -12.79
C SER A 88 -4.49 9.34 -13.46
#